data_AF-A0A1G1FJ44-F1
#
_entry.id   AF-A0A1G1FJ44-F1
#
_cell.length_a   1.000
_cell.length_b   1.000
_cell.length_c   1.000
_cell.angle_alpha   90.00
_cell.angle_beta   90.00
_cell.angle_gamma   90.00
#
_symmetry.space_group_name_H-M   'P 1'
#
loop_
_entity.id
_entity.type
_entity.pdbx_description
1 polymer ?
#
loop_
_entity_poly.entity_id
_entity_poly.type
_entity_poly.pdbx_seq_one_letter_code
_entity_poly.pdbx_strand_id
1 'polypeptide(L)'
;MSKSLKFGQYLLEKKIIDELDIVKARFIQKQNNLMIGELAVKKGWLTEDGVNKILIIQEDMQEKFGAIAVKEKYLSEEQLKELLKEQQDTYIFFGEALVQLGVISEEQLMENLKEFNMIKLQNEE
;
A
#
# COMPACT_ATOMS: atom_id res chain seq x y z
N MET A 1 20.60 13.56 -10.99
CA MET A 1 19.39 12.79 -10.63
C MET A 1 19.33 12.74 -9.11
N SER A 2 18.37 13.43 -8.50
CA SER A 2 18.12 13.29 -7.06
C SER A 2 17.70 11.84 -6.81
N LYS A 3 18.55 11.06 -6.14
CA LYS A 3 18.21 9.70 -5.69
C LYS A 3 17.21 9.89 -4.56
N SER A 4 15.92 9.68 -4.81
CA SER A 4 14.90 9.77 -3.75
C SER A 4 15.28 8.81 -2.62
N LEU A 5 15.66 9.34 -1.47
CA LEU A 5 16.00 8.52 -0.31
C LEU A 5 14.72 7.81 0.15
N LYS A 6 14.77 6.48 0.27
CA LYS A 6 13.63 5.66 0.73
C LYS A 6 13.88 5.27 2.18
N PHE A 7 12.84 5.33 3.02
CA PHE A 7 12.95 5.03 4.44
C PHE A 7 13.54 3.64 4.73
N GLY A 8 13.16 2.61 3.98
CA GLY A 8 13.74 1.27 4.14
C GLY A 8 15.25 1.20 3.84
N GLN A 9 15.73 1.95 2.84
CA GLN A 9 17.17 2.02 2.54
C GLN A 9 17.92 2.78 3.62
N TYR A 10 17.33 3.84 4.17
CA TYR A 10 17.87 4.55 5.34
C TYR A 10 18.04 3.63 6.56
N LEU A 11 17.03 2.81 6.88
CA LEU A 11 17.11 1.86 7.99
C LEU A 11 18.17 0.77 7.75
N LEU A 12 18.29 0.29 6.50
CA LEU A 12 19.29 -0.68 6.08
C LEU A 12 20.72 -0.11 6.21
N GLU A 13 20.94 1.12 5.75
CA GLU A 13 22.23 1.82 5.86
C GLU A 13 22.64 2.02 7.33
N LYS A 14 21.66 2.25 8.23
CA LYS A 14 21.87 2.30 9.67
C LYS A 14 22.04 0.94 10.36
N LYS A 15 21.90 -0.16 9.62
CA LYS A 15 21.94 -1.55 10.14
C LYS A 15 20.88 -1.82 11.22
N ILE A 16 19.75 -1.09 11.17
CA ILE A 16 18.60 -1.31 12.06
C ILE A 16 17.78 -2.50 11.58
N ILE A 17 17.74 -2.71 10.25
CA ILE A 17 17.08 -3.83 9.58
C ILE A 17 18.05 -4.46 8.58
N ASP A 18 17.73 -5.66 8.12
CA ASP A 18 18.38 -6.30 6.98
C ASP A 18 17.48 -6.40 5.73
N GLU A 19 18.01 -6.95 4.64
CA GLU A 19 17.27 -7.15 3.39
C GLU A 19 16.10 -8.13 3.54
N LEU A 20 16.21 -9.14 4.41
CA LEU A 20 15.14 -10.10 4.66
C LEU A 20 13.98 -9.43 5.40
N ASP A 21 14.26 -8.52 6.32
CA ASP A 21 13.24 -7.73 7.01
C ASP A 21 12.46 -6.84 6.05
N ILE A 22 13.13 -6.23 5.07
CA ILE A 22 12.46 -5.50 3.98
C ILE A 22 11.49 -6.42 3.23
N VAL A 23 11.96 -7.60 2.82
CA VAL A 23 11.13 -8.57 2.09
C VAL A 23 9.92 -9.00 2.92
N LYS A 24 10.12 -9.34 4.19
CA LYS A 24 9.03 -9.75 5.10
C LYS A 24 8.02 -8.62 5.32
N ALA A 25 8.48 -7.40 5.59
CA ALA A 25 7.59 -6.25 5.79
C ALA A 25 6.78 -5.93 4.53
N ARG A 26 7.40 -6.02 3.34
CA ARG A 26 6.68 -5.89 2.06
C ARG A 26 5.65 -6.98 1.84
N PHE A 27 5.94 -8.20 2.25
CA PHE A 27 4.97 -9.29 2.19
C PHE A 27 3.75 -8.98 3.06
N ILE A 28 3.97 -8.55 4.31
CA ILE A 28 2.89 -8.15 5.23
C ILE A 28 2.07 -6.99 4.65
N GLN A 29 2.70 -5.96 4.10
CA GLN A 29 1.98 -4.89 3.40
C GLN A 29 1.11 -5.42 2.25
N LYS A 30 1.63 -6.34 1.42
CA LYS A 30 0.88 -6.89 0.28
C LYS A 30 -0.36 -7.67 0.72
N GLN A 31 -0.30 -8.35 1.87
CA GLN A 31 -1.46 -9.09 2.39
C GLN A 31 -2.56 -8.18 2.93
N ASN A 32 -2.21 -6.98 3.40
CA ASN A 32 -3.14 -6.05 4.03
C ASN A 32 -3.63 -4.98 3.05
N ASN A 33 -2.76 -4.42 2.22
CA ASN A 33 -3.04 -3.30 1.33
C ASN A 33 -3.61 -3.78 -0.02
N LEU A 34 -4.67 -4.59 0.04
CA LEU A 34 -5.31 -5.15 -1.14
C LEU A 34 -5.97 -4.05 -1.98
N MET A 35 -5.96 -4.25 -3.31
CA MET A 35 -6.64 -3.39 -4.26
C MET A 35 -8.15 -3.64 -4.22
N ILE A 36 -8.94 -2.65 -4.65
CA ILE A 36 -10.41 -2.73 -4.70
C ILE A 36 -10.89 -3.98 -5.48
N GLY A 37 -10.24 -4.31 -6.59
CA GLY A 37 -10.55 -5.52 -7.36
C GLY A 37 -10.30 -6.81 -6.58
N GLU A 38 -9.18 -6.91 -5.87
CA GLU A 38 -8.84 -8.08 -5.04
C GLU A 38 -9.81 -8.25 -3.87
N LEU A 39 -10.18 -7.14 -3.21
CA LEU A 39 -11.19 -7.15 -2.14
C LEU A 39 -12.57 -7.56 -2.67
N ALA A 40 -12.96 -7.06 -3.84
CA ALA A 40 -14.23 -7.41 -4.47
C ALA A 40 -14.30 -8.90 -4.86
N VAL A 41 -13.20 -9.48 -5.34
CA VAL A 41 -13.09 -10.92 -5.61
C VAL A 41 -13.18 -11.72 -4.31
N LYS A 42 -12.46 -11.30 -3.27
CA LYS A 42 -12.48 -11.96 -1.95
C LYS A 42 -13.88 -11.98 -1.33
N LYS A 43 -14.70 -10.96 -1.57
CA LYS A 43 -16.11 -10.89 -1.13
C LYS A 43 -17.09 -11.62 -2.08
N GLY A 44 -16.62 -12.15 -3.21
CA GLY A 44 -17.45 -12.79 -4.23
C GLY A 44 -18.32 -11.83 -5.03
N TRP A 45 -18.02 -10.52 -5.00
CA TRP A 45 -18.77 -9.50 -5.75
C TRP A 45 -18.25 -9.35 -7.18
N LEU A 46 -16.97 -9.64 -7.41
CA LEU A 46 -16.39 -9.74 -8.74
C LEU A 46 -15.75 -11.10 -8.95
N THR A 47 -15.63 -11.48 -10.23
CA THR A 47 -14.75 -12.56 -10.67
C THR A 47 -13.44 -11.97 -11.18
N GLU A 48 -12.41 -12.81 -11.30
CA GLU A 48 -11.14 -12.42 -11.93
C GLU A 48 -11.34 -11.88 -13.36
N ASP A 49 -12.25 -12.49 -14.12
CA ASP A 49 -12.64 -12.00 -15.45
C ASP A 49 -13.28 -10.60 -15.40
N GLY A 50 -14.15 -10.36 -14.41
CA GLY A 50 -14.73 -9.04 -14.18
C GLY A 50 -13.68 -7.97 -13.85
N VAL A 51 -12.70 -8.32 -13.00
CA VAL A 51 -11.57 -7.43 -12.70
C VAL A 51 -10.77 -7.11 -13.96
N ASN A 52 -10.43 -8.13 -14.76
CA ASN A 52 -9.67 -7.93 -16.01
C ASN A 52 -10.41 -7.04 -17.00
N LYS A 53 -11.73 -7.19 -17.15
CA LYS A 53 -12.54 -6.32 -18.01
C LYS A 53 -12.50 -4.86 -17.56
N ILE A 54 -12.59 -4.61 -16.26
CA ILE A 54 -12.50 -3.25 -15.72
C ILE A 54 -11.09 -2.67 -15.95
N LEU A 55 -10.03 -3.47 -15.80
CA LEU A 55 -8.65 -3.04 -16.04
C LEU A 55 -8.40 -2.64 -17.50
N ILE A 56 -8.96 -3.38 -18.46
CA ILE A 56 -8.88 -3.03 -19.89
C ILE A 56 -9.53 -1.67 -20.13
N ILE A 57 -10.74 -1.44 -19.59
CA ILE A 57 -11.43 -0.15 -19.71
C ILE A 57 -10.63 0.96 -19.01
N GLN A 58 -10.00 0.67 -17.88
CA GLN A 58 -9.15 1.63 -17.16
C GLN A 58 -7.94 2.05 -18.00
N GLU A 59 -7.30 1.12 -18.70
CA GLU A 59 -6.19 1.41 -19.59
C GLU A 59 -6.61 2.33 -20.74
N ASP A 60 -7.75 2.05 -21.36
CA ASP A 60 -8.28 2.83 -22.49
C ASP A 60 -8.78 4.22 -22.08
N MET A 61 -9.49 4.34 -20.95
CA MET A 61 -10.17 5.56 -20.52
C MET A 61 -9.38 6.40 -19.51
N GLN A 62 -8.32 5.85 -18.91
CA GLN A 62 -7.58 6.46 -17.79
C GLN A 62 -8.46 6.86 -16.59
N GLU A 63 -9.62 6.20 -16.43
CA GLU A 63 -10.53 6.41 -15.30
C GLU A 63 -10.11 5.54 -14.08
N LYS A 64 -10.65 5.86 -12.89
CA LYS A 64 -10.38 5.06 -11.69
C LYS A 64 -11.15 3.73 -11.75
N PHE A 65 -10.49 2.63 -11.42
CA PHE A 65 -11.08 1.28 -11.35
C PHE A 65 -12.47 1.25 -10.69
N GLY A 66 -12.59 1.84 -9.49
CA GLY A 66 -13.87 1.84 -8.76
C GLY A 66 -14.98 2.61 -9.47
N ALA A 67 -14.66 3.73 -10.13
CA ALA A 67 -15.64 4.50 -10.90
C ALA A 67 -16.15 3.70 -12.10
N ILE A 68 -15.24 3.03 -12.82
CA ILE A 68 -15.59 2.14 -13.93
C ILE A 68 -16.46 0.99 -13.44
N ALA A 69 -16.09 0.34 -12.32
CA ALA A 69 -16.84 -0.78 -11.76
C ALA A 69 -18.31 -0.41 -11.47
N VAL A 70 -18.56 0.83 -11.00
CA VAL A 70 -19.93 1.32 -10.76
C VAL A 70 -20.63 1.68 -12.07
N LYS A 71 -19.95 2.42 -12.96
CA LYS A 71 -20.47 2.85 -14.28
C LYS A 71 -20.92 1.66 -15.14
N GLU A 72 -20.12 0.60 -15.15
CA GLU A 72 -20.36 -0.65 -15.87
C GLU A 72 -21.23 -1.65 -15.09
N LYS A 73 -21.77 -1.26 -13.93
CA LYS A 73 -22.68 -2.05 -13.08
C LYS A 73 -22.08 -3.37 -12.54
N TYR A 74 -20.75 -3.47 -12.49
CA TYR A 74 -20.05 -4.55 -11.81
C TYR A 74 -20.15 -4.45 -10.29
N LEU A 75 -20.21 -3.22 -9.76
CA LEU A 75 -20.42 -2.94 -8.34
C LEU A 75 -21.52 -1.88 -8.18
N SER A 76 -22.23 -1.92 -7.05
CA SER A 76 -23.05 -0.79 -6.62
C SER A 76 -22.19 0.31 -5.98
N GLU A 77 -22.71 1.54 -5.90
CA GLU A 77 -22.04 2.61 -5.15
C GLU A 77 -21.82 2.25 -3.68
N GLU A 78 -22.76 1.52 -3.07
CA GLU A 78 -22.66 1.07 -1.68
C GLU A 78 -21.54 0.04 -1.51
N GLN A 79 -21.45 -0.93 -2.42
CA GLN A 79 -20.35 -1.90 -2.42
C GLN A 79 -19.00 -1.22 -2.61
N LEU A 80 -18.89 -0.26 -3.53
CA LEU A 80 -17.65 0.49 -3.71
C LEU A 80 -17.27 1.26 -2.45
N LYS A 81 -18.22 1.94 -1.79
CA LYS A 81 -17.97 2.64 -0.53
C LYS A 81 -17.49 1.70 0.57
N GLU A 82 -18.07 0.50 0.66
CA GLU A 82 -17.63 -0.51 1.62
C GLU A 82 -16.18 -0.97 1.33
N LEU A 83 -15.85 -1.27 0.07
CA LEU A 83 -14.49 -1.67 -0.31
C LEU A 83 -13.46 -0.57 -0.02
N LEU A 84 -13.79 0.69 -0.30
CA LEU A 84 -12.92 1.83 -0.02
C LEU A 84 -12.67 1.99 1.48
N LYS A 85 -13.71 1.81 2.29
CA LYS A 85 -13.59 1.84 3.75
C LYS A 85 -12.72 0.69 4.25
N GLU A 86 -12.97 -0.53 3.80
CA GLU A 86 -12.17 -1.71 4.19
C GLU A 86 -10.70 -1.56 3.77
N GLN A 87 -10.45 -1.08 2.55
CA GLN A 87 -9.09 -0.79 2.08
C GLN A 87 -8.39 0.24 2.97
N GLN A 88 -9.09 1.29 3.41
CA GLN A 88 -8.53 2.30 4.30
C GLN A 88 -8.26 1.73 5.70
N ASP A 89 -9.19 0.94 6.25
CA ASP A 89 -9.10 0.39 7.60
C ASP A 89 -8.01 -0.70 7.72
N THR A 90 -7.69 -1.37 6.61
CA THR A 90 -6.68 -2.44 6.55
C THR A 90 -5.31 -1.97 6.09
N TYR A 91 -5.20 -0.74 5.58
CA TYR A 91 -3.95 -0.24 5.05
C TYR A 91 -2.89 -0.10 6.15
N ILE A 92 -1.72 -0.71 5.92
CA ILE A 92 -0.56 -0.60 6.81
C ILE A 92 0.65 -0.01 6.08
N PHE A 93 1.38 0.84 6.79
CA PHE A 93 2.63 1.41 6.33
C PHE A 93 3.79 0.43 6.49
N PHE A 94 4.87 0.66 5.74
CA PHE A 94 6.07 -0.18 5.80
C PHE A 94 6.69 -0.22 7.20
N GLY A 95 6.72 0.92 7.89
CA GLY A 95 7.21 1.02 9.27
C GLY A 95 6.36 0.23 10.25
N GLU A 96 5.04 0.31 10.13
CA GLU A 96 4.10 -0.46 10.96
C GLU A 96 4.26 -1.97 10.72
N ALA A 97 4.49 -2.38 9.48
CA ALA A 97 4.78 -3.78 9.16
C ALA A 97 6.07 -4.27 9.83
N LEU A 98 7.12 -3.44 9.93
CA LEU A 98 8.34 -3.78 10.67
C LEU A 98 8.09 -3.92 12.19
N VAL A 99 7.21 -3.08 12.75
CA VAL A 99 6.78 -3.18 14.15
C VAL A 99 6.00 -4.45 14.39
N GLN A 100 5.03 -4.78 13.52
CA GLN A 100 4.25 -6.02 13.63
C GLN A 100 5.12 -7.29 13.55
N LEU A 101 6.21 -7.24 12.78
CA LEU A 101 7.18 -8.33 12.69
C LEU A 101 8.13 -8.40 13.91
N GLY A 102 8.07 -7.43 14.82
CA GLY A 102 8.97 -7.34 15.98
C GLY A 102 10.42 -6.98 15.62
N VAL A 103 10.66 -6.49 14.40
CA VAL A 103 12.00 -6.09 13.93
C VAL A 103 12.45 -4.79 14.60
N ILE A 104 11.52 -3.86 14.79
CA ILE A 104 11.72 -2.60 15.50
C ILE A 104 10.56 -2.35 16.48
N SER A 105 10.80 -1.60 17.55
CA SER A 105 9.73 -1.10 18.42
C SER A 105 9.03 0.12 17.81
N GLU A 106 7.84 0.46 18.33
CA GLU A 106 7.13 1.69 17.97
C GLU A 106 7.97 2.94 18.27
N GLU A 107 8.68 2.94 19.39
CA GLU A 107 9.60 4.03 19.78
C GLU A 107 10.72 4.19 18.74
N GLN A 108 11.38 3.09 18.37
CA GLN A 108 12.43 3.09 17.35
C GLN A 108 11.89 3.57 16.00
N LEU A 109 10.67 3.16 15.62
CA LEU A 109 10.04 3.64 14.39
C LEU A 109 9.87 5.16 14.42
N MET A 110 9.33 5.70 15.51
CA MET A 110 9.05 7.14 15.64
C MET A 110 10.33 7.98 15.65
N GLU A 111 11.38 7.53 16.34
CA GLU A 111 12.68 8.19 16.34
C GLU A 111 13.30 8.22 14.94
N ASN A 112 13.32 7.07 14.27
CA ASN A 112 13.90 6.96 12.94
C ASN A 112 13.12 7.73 11.87
N LEU A 113 11.79 7.81 11.98
CA LEU A 113 10.98 8.63 11.08
C LEU A 113 11.28 10.12 11.25
N LYS A 114 11.42 10.61 12.49
CA LYS A 114 11.78 12.01 12.76
C LYS A 114 13.13 12.35 12.14
N GLU A 115 14.13 11.51 12.37
CA GLU A 115 15.47 11.73 11.85
C GLU A 115 15.52 11.64 10.31
N PHE A 116 14.87 10.63 9.73
CA PHE A 116 14.75 10.49 8.29
C PHE A 116 14.11 11.72 7.62
N ASN A 117 13.05 12.27 8.21
CA ASN A 117 12.38 13.46 7.68
C ASN A 117 13.28 14.70 7.76
N MET A 118 14.08 14.86 8.82
CA MET A 118 15.06 15.96 8.91
C MET A 118 16.14 15.85 7.82
N ILE A 119 16.69 14.65 7.61
CA ILE A 119 17.68 14.39 6.57
C ILE A 119 17.09 14.65 5.18
N LYS A 120 15.84 14.24 4.95
CA LYS A 120 15.18 14.43 3.67
C LYS A 120 15.03 15.92 3.32
N LEU A 121 14.61 16.73 4.28
CA LEU A 121 14.47 18.19 4.10
C LEU A 121 15.81 18.87 3.78
N GLN A 122 16.90 18.47 4.47
CA GLN A 122 18.24 19.04 4.25
C GLN A 122 18.86 18.68 2.89
N ASN A 123 18.42 17.60 2.26
CA ASN A 123 18.93 17.17 0.94
C ASN A 123 18.10 17.70 -0.24
N GLU A 124 16.97 18.36 0.04
CA GLU A 124 16.10 19.00 -0.95
C GLU A 124 16.39 20.51 -1.11
N GLU A 125 17.26 21.08 -0.26
CA GLU A 125 17.85 22.43 -0.35
C GLU A 125 19.18 22.43 -1.12
#